data_AF-A0A925AHC5-F1
#
_entry.id   AF-A0A925AHC5-F1
#
_cell.length_a   1.000
_cell.length_b   1.000
_cell.length_c   1.000
_cell.angle_alpha   90.00
_cell.angle_beta   90.00
_cell.angle_gamma   90.00
#
_symmetry.space_group_name_H-M   'P 1'
#
loop_
_entity.id
_entity.type
_entity.pdbx_description
1 polymer ?
#
loop_
_entity_poly.entity_id
_entity_poly.type
_entity_poly.pdbx_seq_one_letter_code
_entity_poly.pdbx_strand_id
1 'polypeptide(L)'
;MPKHKPARKAPFIDMTAMCDVAFLLLTFFMLTAKTKPAETVVIDTPSSISETKLPDAGTLTILIAKDGKIFLDMTGQHTRMSLINDVSNRYSLGLNDEEKLKFGNMGSFGLAHSQLKKYINLTPSERATFPQPGIPVDTSDINKSELADWIHNARLAQFRMKQDGKVKEEYVMIVKADKDTPYPAVQRVINTLTDINVNKFNLITSMEGKAEKK
;
A
#
# COMPACT_ATOMS: atom_id res chain seq x y z
N MET A 1 -8.57 11.38 82.37
CA MET A 1 -9.58 11.83 81.37
C MET A 1 -9.31 11.12 80.04
N PRO A 2 -10.29 10.44 79.43
CA PRO A 2 -10.08 9.78 78.14
C PRO A 2 -10.01 10.82 77.01
N LYS A 3 -8.94 10.78 76.22
CA LYS A 3 -8.68 11.68 75.10
C LYS A 3 -9.60 11.31 73.93
N HIS A 4 -10.59 12.14 73.63
CA HIS A 4 -11.53 11.92 72.52
C HIS A 4 -10.78 11.85 71.18
N LYS A 5 -10.74 10.67 70.55
CA LYS A 5 -10.20 10.50 69.19
C LYS A 5 -11.30 10.85 68.18
N PRO A 6 -11.17 11.94 67.39
CA PRO A 6 -12.15 12.22 66.35
C PRO A 6 -12.11 11.14 65.26
N ALA A 7 -13.28 10.68 64.83
CA ALA A 7 -13.40 9.72 63.74
C ALA A 7 -12.96 10.39 62.42
N ARG A 8 -11.93 9.83 61.77
CA ARG A 8 -11.50 10.28 60.45
C ARG A 8 -12.49 9.73 59.41
N LYS A 9 -13.26 10.60 58.76
CA LYS A 9 -14.03 10.23 57.56
C LYS A 9 -13.11 10.32 56.35
N ALA A 10 -13.19 9.33 55.46
CA ALA A 10 -12.45 9.36 54.20
C ALA A 10 -12.89 10.57 53.35
N PRO A 11 -11.96 11.25 52.65
CA PRO A 11 -12.33 12.34 51.76
C PRO A 11 -13.18 11.79 50.60
N PHE A 12 -14.32 12.43 50.35
CA PHE A 12 -15.14 12.14 49.17
C PHE A 12 -14.39 12.67 47.94
N ILE A 13 -13.97 11.77 47.05
CA ILE A 13 -13.29 12.15 45.81
C ILE A 13 -14.37 12.49 44.80
N ASP A 14 -14.49 13.77 44.48
CA ASP A 14 -15.36 14.24 43.42
C ASP A 14 -14.76 13.83 42.06
N MET A 15 -15.44 12.88 41.39
CA MET A 15 -15.04 12.37 40.08
C MET A 15 -15.53 13.25 38.93
N THR A 16 -16.28 14.32 39.20
CA THR A 16 -16.90 15.18 38.17
C THR A 16 -15.84 15.75 37.21
N ALA A 17 -14.70 16.20 37.75
CA ALA A 17 -13.60 16.71 36.94
C ALA A 17 -12.91 15.63 36.09
N MET A 18 -12.81 14.39 36.60
CA MET A 18 -12.18 13.29 35.86
C MET A 18 -13.11 12.73 34.76
N CYS A 19 -14.42 12.73 35.03
CA CYS A 19 -15.44 12.28 34.08
C CYS A 19 -15.53 13.21 32.86
N ASP A 20 -15.46 14.54 33.07
CA ASP A 20 -15.49 15.53 32.00
C ASP A 20 -14.26 15.41 31.06
N VAL A 21 -13.06 15.27 31.64
CA VAL A 21 -11.83 15.03 30.86
C VAL A 21 -11.90 13.74 30.05
N ALA A 22 -12.46 12.66 30.61
CA ALA A 22 -12.64 11.42 29.88
C ALA A 22 -13.63 11.56 28.70
N PHE A 23 -14.70 12.33 28.87
CA PHE A 23 -15.68 12.56 27.82
C PHE A 23 -15.14 13.46 26.69
N LEU A 24 -14.32 14.47 27.04
CA LEU A 24 -13.61 15.29 26.06
C LEU A 24 -12.63 14.46 25.21
N LEU A 25 -11.89 13.53 25.83
CA LEU A 25 -10.99 12.65 25.08
C LEU A 25 -11.75 11.66 24.20
N LEU A 26 -12.85 11.09 24.68
CA LEU A 26 -13.67 10.15 23.91
C LEU A 26 -14.31 10.84 22.70
N THR A 27 -14.85 12.05 22.88
CA THR A 27 -15.41 12.85 21.77
C THR A 27 -14.32 13.32 20.80
N PHE A 28 -13.15 13.75 21.30
CA PHE A 28 -12.00 14.08 20.45
C PHE A 28 -11.53 12.87 19.63
N PHE A 29 -11.34 11.70 20.25
CA PHE A 29 -10.96 10.48 19.53
C PHE A 29 -12.04 10.02 18.56
N MET A 30 -13.32 10.17 18.89
CA MET A 30 -14.42 9.81 18.00
C MET A 30 -14.51 10.75 16.78
N LEU A 31 -14.26 12.05 16.96
CA LEU A 31 -14.26 13.04 15.87
C LEU A 31 -12.98 13.00 15.02
N THR A 32 -11.83 12.65 15.62
CA THR A 32 -10.55 12.51 14.92
C THR A 32 -10.33 11.10 14.36
N ALA A 33 -11.15 10.12 14.76
CA ALA A 33 -11.18 8.80 14.16
C ALA A 33 -11.58 8.93 12.69
N LYS A 34 -10.56 9.04 11.83
CA LYS A 34 -10.74 8.83 10.41
C LYS A 34 -11.11 7.37 10.23
N THR A 35 -12.25 7.13 9.61
CA THR A 35 -12.56 5.82 9.05
C THR A 35 -11.36 5.41 8.22
N LYS A 36 -10.67 4.33 8.62
CA LYS A 36 -9.72 3.68 7.71
C LYS A 36 -10.55 3.37 6.47
N PRO A 37 -10.16 3.84 5.27
CA PRO A 37 -10.82 3.38 4.06
C PRO A 37 -10.77 1.86 4.13
N ALA A 38 -11.94 1.22 4.10
CA ALA A 38 -11.98 -0.23 4.02
C ALA A 38 -11.25 -0.58 2.73
N GLU A 39 -10.01 -1.05 2.86
CA GLU A 39 -9.26 -1.70 1.78
C GLU A 39 -10.09 -2.94 1.46
N THR A 40 -11.03 -2.74 0.55
CA THR A 40 -12.02 -3.72 0.11
C THR A 40 -11.37 -4.55 -0.95
N VAL A 41 -10.26 -5.17 -0.57
CA VAL A 41 -9.78 -6.42 -1.10
C VAL A 41 -8.96 -7.02 0.04
N VAL A 42 -9.47 -8.09 0.66
CA VAL A 42 -8.54 -9.10 1.20
C VAL A 42 -8.01 -9.77 -0.05
N ILE A 43 -7.06 -9.10 -0.73
CA ILE A 43 -6.17 -9.84 -1.60
C ILE A 43 -5.49 -10.75 -0.60
N ASP A 44 -5.36 -12.04 -0.92
CA ASP A 44 -4.31 -12.85 -0.32
C ASP A 44 -2.97 -12.27 -0.78
N THR A 45 -2.72 -11.00 -0.45
CA THR A 45 -1.42 -10.37 -0.50
C THR A 45 -0.58 -11.24 0.41
N PRO A 46 0.56 -11.74 -0.07
CA PRO A 46 1.40 -12.60 0.74
C PRO A 46 1.62 -11.94 2.10
N SER A 47 1.28 -12.65 3.17
CA SER A 47 1.44 -12.18 4.55
C SER A 47 2.93 -12.10 4.86
N SER A 48 3.55 -11.00 4.44
CA SER A 48 4.98 -10.81 4.55
C SER A 48 5.30 -10.07 5.84
N ILE A 49 5.87 -10.79 6.80
CA ILE A 49 6.46 -10.21 8.01
C ILE A 49 7.88 -9.77 7.65
N SER A 50 8.01 -8.55 7.11
CA SER A 50 9.33 -7.93 6.92
C SER A 50 9.70 -7.18 8.21
N GLU A 51 10.76 -7.62 8.90
CA GLU A 51 11.33 -6.89 10.06
C GLU A 51 12.04 -5.58 9.63
N THR A 52 12.29 -5.39 8.33
CA THR A 52 12.91 -4.17 7.80
C THR A 52 11.85 -3.09 7.60
N LYS A 53 12.00 -1.95 8.30
CA LYS A 53 11.17 -0.76 8.09
C LYS A 53 11.36 -0.26 6.66
N LEU A 54 10.29 -0.35 5.91
CA LEU A 54 10.21 0.15 4.54
C LEU A 54 10.08 1.67 4.59
N PRO A 55 10.76 2.41 3.71
CA PRO A 55 10.60 3.86 3.69
C PRO A 55 9.14 4.22 3.36
N ASP A 56 8.59 5.18 4.10
CA ASP A 56 7.20 5.64 4.01
C ASP A 56 6.89 6.37 2.69
N ALA A 57 7.90 6.64 1.86
CA ALA A 57 7.77 7.29 0.56
C ALA A 57 8.83 6.76 -0.41
N GLY A 58 8.52 6.77 -1.71
CA GLY A 58 9.49 6.37 -2.75
C GLY A 58 9.66 4.87 -2.91
N THR A 59 8.69 4.07 -2.45
CA THR A 59 8.70 2.62 -2.58
C THR A 59 7.77 2.17 -3.70
N LEU A 60 8.27 1.33 -4.60
CA LEU A 60 7.46 0.57 -5.56
C LEU A 60 7.49 -0.91 -5.16
N THR A 61 6.32 -1.47 -4.88
CA THR A 61 6.16 -2.86 -4.46
C THR A 61 5.48 -3.65 -5.57
N ILE A 62 6.16 -4.68 -6.07
CA ILE A 62 5.61 -5.69 -6.96
C ILE A 62 5.24 -6.89 -6.08
N LEU A 63 3.95 -7.21 -6.01
CA LEU A 63 3.45 -8.36 -5.27
C LEU A 63 3.17 -9.49 -6.24
N ILE A 64 3.60 -10.69 -5.90
CA ILE A 64 3.36 -11.91 -6.69
C ILE A 64 2.53 -12.85 -5.83
N ALA A 65 1.29 -13.08 -6.26
CA ALA A 65 0.34 -13.94 -5.55
C ALA A 65 0.65 -15.43 -5.77
N LYS A 66 0.01 -16.30 -4.97
CA LYS A 66 0.18 -17.77 -5.03
C LYS A 66 -0.24 -18.37 -6.37
N ASP A 67 -1.14 -17.71 -7.09
CA ASP A 67 -1.57 -18.10 -8.44
C ASP A 67 -0.63 -17.57 -9.54
N GLY A 68 0.47 -16.92 -9.17
CA GLY A 68 1.44 -16.34 -10.10
C GLY A 68 0.99 -15.03 -10.74
N LYS A 69 -0.12 -14.43 -10.29
CA LYS A 69 -0.56 -13.10 -10.72
C LYS A 69 0.28 -12.02 -10.09
N ILE A 70 0.51 -10.96 -10.85
CA ILE A 70 1.39 -9.86 -10.48
C ILE A 70 0.56 -8.62 -10.20
N PHE A 71 0.82 -7.98 -9.08
CA PHE A 71 0.18 -6.76 -8.63
C PHE A 71 1.26 -5.70 -8.38
N LEU A 72 0.88 -4.44 -8.54
CA LEU A 72 1.75 -3.31 -8.30
C LEU A 72 1.13 -2.42 -7.23
N ASP A 73 1.98 -1.94 -6.34
CA ASP A 73 1.67 -0.91 -5.38
C ASP A 73 2.79 0.12 -5.34
N MET A 74 2.45 1.39 -5.08
CA MET A 74 3.43 2.46 -4.99
C MET A 74 3.12 3.38 -3.82
N THR A 75 4.09 3.68 -2.98
CA THR A 75 3.86 4.55 -1.83
C THR A 75 3.96 6.02 -2.21
N GLY A 76 2.98 6.81 -1.78
CA GLY A 76 2.92 8.26 -1.98
C GLY A 76 1.86 8.68 -2.99
N GLN A 77 0.85 9.42 -2.51
CA GLN A 77 -0.28 9.89 -3.32
C GLN A 77 0.17 10.74 -4.51
N HIS A 78 1.08 11.71 -4.28
CA HIS A 78 1.59 12.58 -5.35
C HIS A 78 2.35 11.80 -6.43
N THR A 79 3.18 10.84 -6.01
CA THR A 79 3.92 9.97 -6.94
C THR A 79 2.95 9.16 -7.79
N ARG A 80 1.90 8.58 -7.19
CA ARG A 80 0.84 7.85 -7.91
C ARG A 80 0.09 8.71 -8.90
N MET A 81 -0.22 9.95 -8.50
CA MET A 81 -0.86 10.90 -9.41
C MET A 81 0.04 11.25 -10.60
N SER A 82 1.35 11.43 -10.40
CA SER A 82 2.28 11.63 -11.53
C SER A 82 2.33 10.39 -12.43
N LEU A 83 2.44 9.19 -11.85
CA LEU A 83 2.48 7.95 -12.59
C LEU A 83 1.25 7.78 -13.49
N ILE A 84 0.05 7.94 -12.92
CA ILE A 84 -1.19 7.74 -13.69
C ILE A 84 -1.38 8.84 -14.76
N ASN A 85 -0.86 10.03 -14.55
CA ASN A 85 -0.82 11.07 -15.58
C ASN A 85 0.02 10.63 -16.79
N ASP A 86 1.25 10.16 -16.54
CA ASP A 86 2.15 9.69 -17.61
C ASP A 86 1.53 8.51 -18.38
N VAL A 87 0.99 7.54 -17.65
CA VAL A 87 0.32 6.35 -18.22
C VAL A 87 -0.94 6.73 -18.99
N SER A 88 -1.78 7.61 -18.44
CA SER A 88 -3.00 8.08 -19.11
C SER A 88 -2.68 8.79 -20.42
N ASN A 89 -1.60 9.57 -20.47
CA ASN A 89 -1.17 10.27 -21.67
C ASN A 89 -0.60 9.29 -22.71
N ARG A 90 0.22 8.33 -22.27
CA ARG A 90 0.84 7.32 -23.15
C ARG A 90 -0.19 6.42 -23.82
N TYR A 91 -1.18 5.95 -23.05
CA TYR A 91 -2.21 5.03 -23.54
C TYR A 91 -3.53 5.72 -23.89
N SER A 92 -3.59 7.05 -23.84
CA SER A 92 -4.81 7.82 -24.13
C SER A 92 -6.04 7.30 -23.38
N LEU A 93 -5.89 6.97 -22.09
CA LEU A 93 -6.96 6.42 -21.25
C LEU A 93 -8.10 7.42 -21.01
N GLY A 94 -7.84 8.71 -21.24
CA GLY A 94 -8.81 9.78 -21.05
C GLY A 94 -9.31 9.87 -19.61
N LEU A 95 -8.40 9.74 -18.65
CA LEU A 95 -8.73 9.86 -17.23
C LEU A 95 -8.93 11.32 -16.84
N ASN A 96 -10.02 11.60 -16.12
CA ASN A 96 -10.28 12.92 -15.55
C ASN A 96 -9.51 13.12 -14.23
N ASP A 97 -9.48 14.35 -13.71
CA ASP A 97 -8.70 14.68 -12.52
C ASP A 97 -9.23 14.02 -11.25
N GLU A 98 -10.54 13.76 -11.17
CA GLU A 98 -11.15 13.00 -10.07
C GLU A 98 -10.74 11.52 -10.07
N GLU A 99 -10.71 10.88 -11.24
CA GLU A 99 -10.28 9.50 -11.45
C GLU A 99 -8.80 9.34 -11.07
N LYS A 100 -7.96 10.31 -11.43
CA LYS A 100 -6.54 10.33 -11.04
C LYS A 100 -6.36 10.49 -9.53
N LEU A 101 -7.16 11.34 -8.89
CA LEU A 101 -7.14 11.51 -7.44
C LEU A 101 -7.61 10.24 -6.72
N LYS A 102 -8.67 9.59 -7.23
CA LYS A 102 -9.14 8.29 -6.74
C LYS A 102 -8.03 7.26 -6.82
N PHE A 103 -7.35 7.14 -7.96
CA PHE A 103 -6.21 6.23 -8.14
C PHE A 103 -5.07 6.52 -7.17
N GLY A 104 -4.76 7.80 -6.91
CA GLY A 104 -3.75 8.19 -5.92
C GLY A 104 -4.02 7.62 -4.52
N ASN A 105 -5.29 7.45 -4.15
CA ASN A 105 -5.74 6.92 -2.86
C ASN A 105 -6.05 5.40 -2.87
N MET A 106 -5.90 4.72 -4.01
CA MET A 106 -6.15 3.27 -4.11
C MET A 106 -4.99 2.44 -3.54
N GLY A 107 -5.24 1.19 -3.19
CA GLY A 107 -4.16 0.26 -2.82
C GLY A 107 -3.50 -0.39 -4.04
N SER A 108 -2.92 -1.56 -3.82
CA SER A 108 -2.37 -2.40 -4.88
C SER A 108 -3.39 -2.74 -5.96
N PHE A 109 -2.93 -2.85 -7.20
CA PHE A 109 -3.77 -3.25 -8.34
C PHE A 109 -3.03 -4.23 -9.26
N GLY A 110 -3.79 -5.14 -9.89
CA GLY A 110 -3.26 -6.15 -10.82
C GLY A 110 -4.10 -6.21 -12.09
N LEU A 111 -4.08 -5.15 -12.90
CA LEU A 111 -4.95 -5.00 -14.06
C LEU A 111 -4.17 -4.52 -15.28
N ALA A 112 -4.68 -4.86 -16.46
CA ALA A 112 -4.20 -4.28 -17.71
C ALA A 112 -4.62 -2.81 -17.84
N HIS A 113 -3.87 -2.02 -18.61
CA HIS A 113 -4.15 -0.59 -18.83
C HIS A 113 -5.59 -0.32 -19.31
N SER A 114 -6.11 -1.18 -20.18
CA SER A 114 -7.45 -1.08 -20.76
C SER A 114 -8.58 -1.20 -19.71
N GLN A 115 -8.34 -1.93 -18.63
CA GLN A 115 -9.32 -2.17 -17.58
C GLN A 115 -9.25 -1.13 -16.46
N LEU A 116 -8.19 -0.33 -16.42
CA LEU A 116 -7.90 0.58 -15.33
C LEU A 116 -8.97 1.65 -15.14
N LYS A 117 -9.46 2.26 -16.23
CA LYS A 117 -10.53 3.27 -16.17
C LYS A 117 -11.83 2.69 -15.60
N LYS A 118 -12.18 1.46 -16.01
CA LYS A 118 -13.35 0.76 -15.46
C LYS A 118 -13.16 0.55 -13.96
N TYR A 119 -12.01 0.04 -13.56
CA TYR A 119 -11.70 -0.24 -12.15
C TYR A 119 -11.73 1.01 -11.26
N ILE A 120 -11.19 2.14 -11.72
CA ILE A 120 -11.18 3.40 -10.96
C ILE A 120 -12.61 3.92 -10.69
N ASN A 121 -13.54 3.66 -11.61
CA ASN A 121 -14.92 4.12 -11.51
C ASN A 121 -15.85 3.20 -10.70
N LEU A 122 -15.40 1.99 -10.35
CA LEU A 122 -16.17 1.07 -9.53
C LEU A 122 -16.24 1.54 -8.08
N THR A 123 -17.37 1.25 -7.44
CA THR A 123 -17.52 1.47 -5.99
C THR A 123 -16.57 0.57 -5.20
N PRO A 124 -16.23 0.90 -3.93
CA PRO A 124 -15.40 0.02 -3.10
C PRO A 124 -15.91 -1.44 -3.04
N SER A 125 -17.23 -1.62 -2.93
CA SER A 125 -17.86 -2.94 -2.87
C SER A 125 -17.72 -3.74 -4.17
N GLU A 126 -17.85 -3.09 -5.33
CA GLU A 126 -17.68 -3.73 -6.64
C GLU A 126 -16.21 -4.00 -6.96
N ARG A 127 -15.29 -3.18 -6.45
CA ARG A 127 -13.86 -3.42 -6.59
C ARG A 127 -13.41 -4.68 -5.88
N ALA A 128 -14.03 -5.01 -4.74
CA ALA A 128 -13.73 -6.23 -3.99
C ALA A 128 -14.01 -7.51 -4.77
N THR A 129 -15.03 -7.49 -5.64
CA THR A 129 -15.43 -8.65 -6.44
C THR A 129 -14.91 -8.58 -7.88
N PHE A 130 -14.25 -7.48 -8.24
CA PHE A 130 -13.75 -7.29 -9.60
C PHE A 130 -12.58 -8.24 -9.90
N PRO A 131 -12.63 -9.01 -10.99
CA PRO A 131 -11.57 -9.95 -11.32
C PRO A 131 -10.29 -9.18 -11.68
N GLN A 132 -9.23 -9.43 -10.91
CA GLN A 132 -7.89 -8.91 -11.18
C GLN A 132 -7.03 -10.06 -11.74
N PRO A 133 -6.85 -10.17 -13.06
CA PRO A 133 -6.03 -11.22 -13.67
C PRO A 133 -4.52 -11.03 -13.45
N GLY A 134 -4.09 -9.91 -12.86
CA GLY A 134 -2.69 -9.52 -12.74
C GLY A 134 -2.25 -8.62 -13.89
N ILE A 135 -1.15 -7.89 -13.68
CA ILE A 135 -0.53 -7.09 -14.73
C ILE A 135 0.07 -8.04 -15.78
N PRO A 136 -0.27 -7.88 -17.06
CA PRO A 136 0.33 -8.66 -18.13
C PRO A 136 1.84 -8.46 -18.19
N VAL A 137 2.58 -9.57 -18.17
CA VAL A 137 4.02 -9.60 -18.42
C VAL A 137 4.24 -10.36 -19.71
N ASP A 138 4.62 -9.63 -20.76
CA ASP A 138 5.06 -10.25 -22.00
C ASP A 138 6.53 -10.66 -21.85
N THR A 139 6.82 -11.92 -22.16
CA THR A 139 8.18 -12.49 -22.12
C THR A 139 8.85 -12.50 -23.49
N SER A 140 8.10 -12.19 -24.55
CA SER A 140 8.60 -12.21 -25.93
C SER A 140 9.16 -10.86 -26.36
N ASP A 141 8.50 -9.76 -25.96
CA ASP A 141 8.92 -8.40 -26.26
C ASP A 141 8.83 -7.50 -25.02
N ILE A 142 9.98 -7.13 -24.44
CA ILE A 142 10.03 -6.25 -23.26
C ILE A 142 9.36 -4.90 -23.50
N ASN A 143 9.44 -4.37 -24.72
CA ASN A 143 8.84 -3.09 -25.11
C ASN A 143 7.31 -3.10 -25.12
N LYS A 144 6.69 -4.29 -25.12
CA LYS A 144 5.24 -4.48 -25.04
C LYS A 144 4.78 -4.89 -23.65
N SER A 145 5.72 -5.20 -22.74
CA SER A 145 5.40 -5.62 -21.38
C SER A 145 4.81 -4.45 -20.60
N GLU A 146 3.57 -4.61 -20.15
CA GLU A 146 2.88 -3.58 -19.37
C GLU A 146 3.57 -3.36 -18.02
N LEU A 147 4.07 -4.44 -17.40
CA LEU A 147 4.84 -4.34 -16.16
C LEU A 147 6.11 -3.50 -16.33
N ALA A 148 6.84 -3.69 -17.44
CA ALA A 148 8.03 -2.90 -17.73
C ALA A 148 7.70 -1.41 -17.86
N ASP A 149 6.60 -1.08 -18.54
CA ASP A 149 6.15 0.31 -18.69
C ASP A 149 5.70 0.92 -17.35
N TRP A 150 4.96 0.17 -16.54
CA TRP A 150 4.60 0.59 -15.18
C TRP A 150 5.84 0.92 -14.34
N ILE A 151 6.85 0.05 -14.36
CA ILE A 151 8.08 0.26 -13.58
C ILE A 151 8.86 1.46 -14.13
N HIS A 152 8.94 1.61 -15.46
CA HIS A 152 9.61 2.75 -16.09
C HIS A 152 8.94 4.08 -15.70
N ASN A 153 7.62 4.18 -15.86
CA ASN A 153 6.87 5.39 -15.51
C ASN A 153 6.89 5.66 -14.00
N ALA A 154 6.89 4.62 -13.16
CA ALA A 154 7.01 4.76 -11.71
C ALA A 154 8.35 5.39 -11.33
N ARG A 155 9.45 4.96 -11.96
CA ARG A 155 10.78 5.57 -11.76
C ARG A 155 10.82 7.02 -12.19
N LEU A 156 10.21 7.37 -13.32
CA LEU A 156 10.12 8.76 -13.79
C LEU A 156 9.32 9.62 -12.80
N ALA A 157 8.18 9.13 -12.33
CA ALA A 157 7.36 9.81 -11.32
C ALA A 157 8.15 10.03 -10.03
N GLN A 158 8.86 9.01 -9.54
CA GLN A 158 9.70 9.11 -8.34
C GLN A 158 10.86 10.09 -8.54
N PHE A 159 11.50 10.09 -9.70
CA PHE A 159 12.59 11.03 -10.03
C PHE A 159 12.11 12.48 -9.99
N ARG A 160 10.94 12.79 -10.57
CA ARG A 160 10.32 14.12 -10.49
C ARG A 160 10.03 14.52 -9.04
N MET A 161 9.46 13.61 -8.25
CA MET A 161 9.15 13.87 -6.83
C MET A 161 10.41 14.06 -5.97
N LYS A 162 11.54 13.46 -6.36
CA LYS A 162 12.85 13.70 -5.74
C LYS A 162 13.37 15.10 -6.07
N GLN A 163 13.23 15.55 -7.32
CA GLN A 163 13.61 16.92 -7.70
C GLN A 163 12.77 17.97 -6.96
N ASP A 164 11.49 17.69 -6.75
CA ASP A 164 10.57 18.55 -5.98
C ASP A 164 10.82 18.50 -4.45
N GLY A 165 11.77 17.70 -3.97
CA GLY A 165 12.10 17.56 -2.55
C GLY A 165 11.06 16.81 -1.71
N LYS A 166 10.04 16.21 -2.35
CA LYS A 166 8.96 15.46 -1.68
C LYS A 166 9.38 14.03 -1.33
N VAL A 167 10.34 13.47 -2.04
CA VAL A 167 10.96 12.16 -1.75
C VAL A 167 12.44 12.40 -1.42
N LYS A 168 12.81 12.16 -0.16
CA LYS A 168 14.18 12.39 0.34
C LYS A 168 15.10 11.18 0.14
N GLU A 169 14.52 9.99 0.16
CA GLU A 169 15.23 8.70 0.11
C GLU A 169 15.49 8.27 -1.35
N GLU A 170 16.44 7.34 -1.53
CA GLU A 170 16.59 6.65 -2.82
C GLU A 170 15.35 5.82 -3.15
N TYR A 171 15.06 5.66 -4.44
CA TYR A 171 13.94 4.84 -4.88
C TYR A 171 14.18 3.37 -4.47
N VAL A 172 13.20 2.77 -3.80
CA VAL A 172 13.29 1.37 -3.36
C VAL A 172 12.31 0.52 -4.15
N MET A 173 12.87 -0.44 -4.89
CA MET A 173 12.11 -1.46 -5.61
C MET A 173 11.98 -2.69 -4.74
N ILE A 174 10.78 -3.25 -4.66
CA ILE A 174 10.50 -4.38 -3.78
C ILE A 174 9.74 -5.42 -4.55
N VAL A 175 10.21 -6.66 -4.48
CA VAL A 175 9.50 -7.81 -5.00
C VAL A 175 9.06 -8.63 -3.79
N LYS A 176 7.75 -8.74 -3.57
CA LYS A 176 7.15 -9.57 -2.52
C LYS A 176 6.57 -10.82 -3.15
N ALA A 177 6.98 -11.99 -2.65
CA ALA A 177 6.46 -13.29 -3.09
C ALA A 177 6.15 -14.17 -1.87
N ASP A 178 5.14 -15.03 -1.99
CA ASP A 178 4.84 -16.03 -0.97
C ASP A 178 5.71 -17.29 -1.16
N LYS A 179 5.75 -18.15 -0.14
CA LYS A 179 6.32 -19.50 -0.22
C LYS A 179 5.65 -20.34 -1.31
N ASP A 180 4.33 -20.21 -1.44
CA ASP A 180 3.53 -20.98 -2.41
C ASP A 180 3.56 -20.36 -3.82
N THR A 181 4.22 -19.22 -4.01
CA THR A 181 4.28 -18.55 -5.30
C THR A 181 5.12 -19.38 -6.29
N PRO A 182 4.62 -19.65 -7.51
CA PRO A 182 5.38 -20.36 -8.52
C PRO A 182 6.68 -19.65 -8.87
N TYR A 183 7.80 -20.34 -8.73
CA TYR A 183 9.12 -19.81 -9.10
C TYR A 183 9.17 -19.21 -10.53
N PRO A 184 8.51 -19.80 -11.56
CA PRO A 184 8.47 -19.17 -12.89
C PRO A 184 7.86 -17.77 -12.90
N ALA A 185 6.89 -17.48 -12.03
CA ALA A 185 6.31 -16.13 -11.93
C ALA A 185 7.30 -15.13 -11.34
N VAL A 186 8.04 -15.53 -10.30
CA VAL A 186 9.11 -14.73 -9.71
C VAL A 186 10.22 -14.48 -10.73
N GLN A 187 10.64 -15.52 -11.46
CA GLN A 187 11.67 -15.39 -12.49
C GLN A 187 11.25 -14.43 -13.60
N ARG A 188 9.99 -14.46 -14.05
CA ARG A 188 9.48 -13.52 -15.05
C ARG A 188 9.61 -12.07 -14.59
N VAL A 189 9.27 -11.79 -13.32
CA VAL A 189 9.40 -10.44 -12.75
C VAL A 189 10.87 -10.02 -12.66
N ILE A 190 11.75 -10.90 -12.19
CA ILE A 190 13.19 -10.61 -12.07
C ILE A 190 13.80 -10.37 -13.45
N ASN A 191 13.50 -11.21 -14.44
CA ASN A 191 13.97 -11.02 -15.82
C ASN A 191 13.49 -9.68 -16.37
N THR A 192 12.20 -9.35 -16.19
CA THR A 192 11.65 -8.05 -16.61
C THR A 192 12.42 -6.89 -15.98
N LEU A 193 12.74 -6.97 -14.68
CA LEU A 193 13.54 -5.96 -13.97
C LEU A 193 14.97 -5.85 -14.52
N THR A 194 15.63 -6.98 -14.78
CA THR A 194 16.97 -7.00 -15.36
C THR A 194 16.99 -6.43 -16.78
N ASP A 195 16.01 -6.76 -17.61
CA ASP A 195 15.89 -6.29 -18.99
C ASP A 195 15.72 -4.76 -19.08
N ILE A 196 15.03 -4.15 -18.10
CA ILE A 196 14.89 -2.69 -17.99
C ILE A 196 16.03 -2.03 -17.19
N ASN A 197 17.13 -2.75 -16.93
CA ASN A 197 18.29 -2.31 -16.17
C ASN A 197 17.99 -1.87 -14.72
N VAL A 198 17.03 -2.54 -14.06
CA VAL A 198 16.73 -2.37 -12.63
C VAL A 198 17.43 -3.49 -11.85
N ASN A 199 18.67 -3.23 -11.45
CA ASN A 199 19.54 -4.20 -10.77
C ASN A 199 19.53 -4.07 -9.24
N LYS A 200 18.86 -3.06 -8.69
CA LYS A 200 18.73 -2.83 -7.25
C LYS A 200 17.27 -3.00 -6.83
N PHE A 201 16.98 -4.10 -6.15
CA PHE A 201 15.66 -4.37 -5.58
C PHE A 201 15.79 -5.27 -4.35
N ASN A 202 14.83 -5.14 -3.44
CA ASN A 202 14.72 -5.99 -2.27
C ASN A 202 13.71 -7.11 -2.58
N LEU A 203 14.18 -8.35 -2.61
CA LEU A 203 13.30 -9.51 -2.66
C LEU A 203 12.90 -9.88 -1.23
N ILE A 204 11.60 -9.89 -0.95
CA ILE A 204 11.03 -10.27 0.34
C ILE A 204 10.16 -11.50 0.12
N THR A 205 10.56 -12.61 0.73
CA THR A 205 9.82 -13.88 0.70
C THR A 205 9.29 -14.21 2.09
N SER A 206 8.05 -14.67 2.21
CA SER A 206 7.58 -15.29 3.46
C SER A 206 8.26 -16.66 3.63
N MET A 207 9.12 -16.77 4.64
CA MET A 207 9.52 -18.06 5.20
C MET A 207 8.59 -18.33 6.38
N GLU A 208 7.45 -18.95 6.14
CA GLU A 208 6.62 -19.43 7.24
C GLU A 208 7.33 -20.63 7.90
N GLY A 209 7.98 -20.33 9.03
CA GLY A 209 8.82 -21.25 9.79
C GLY A 209 9.40 -20.64 11.07
N LYS A 210 8.74 -19.67 11.71
CA LYS A 210 8.96 -19.43 13.14
C LYS A 210 7.81 -20.12 13.87
N ALA A 211 8.09 -21.30 14.40
CA ALA A 211 7.24 -21.96 15.39
C ALA A 211 6.86 -20.94 16.46
N GLU A 212 5.56 -20.79 16.70
CA GLU A 212 5.05 -20.10 17.88
C GLU A 212 5.75 -20.73 19.10
N LYS A 213 6.57 -19.95 19.79
CA LYS A 213 6.99 -20.31 21.14
C LYS A 213 5.75 -20.21 22.02
N LYS A 214 5.16 -21.38 22.30
CA LYS A 214 4.32 -21.62 23.47
C LYS A 214 5.00 -21.12 24.74
#